data_AF-A0A429BJM8-F1
#
_entry.id   AF-A0A429BJM8-F1
#
_cell.length_a   1.000
_cell.length_b   1.000
_cell.length_c   1.000
_cell.angle_alpha   90.00
_cell.angle_beta   90.00
_cell.angle_gamma   90.00
#
_symmetry.space_group_name_H-M   'P 1'
#
loop_
_entity.id
_entity.type
_entity.pdbx_description
1 polymer ?
#
loop_
_entity_poly.entity_id
_entity_poly.type
_entity_poly.pdbx_seq_one_letter_code
_entity_poly.pdbx_strand_id
1 'polypeptide(L)'
;MLGVAVAEETRRLLRLHLRPAEVGGDGKVVVDVPYPDAAVVTALLDVAAECFGERGDSVEETRQAALETLLQLAELDADSQLNRR
;
A
#
# COMPACT_ATOMS: atom_id res chain seq x y z
N MET A 1 -5.85 -17.05 0.82
CA MET A 1 -5.15 -15.89 1.42
C MET A 1 -4.57 -15.01 0.30
N LEU A 2 -5.42 -14.44 -0.57
CA LEU A 2 -4.94 -13.59 -1.68
C LEU A 2 -4.66 -12.16 -1.20
N GLY A 3 -5.52 -11.61 -0.31
CA GLY A 3 -5.35 -10.25 0.21
C GLY A 3 -4.02 -10.03 0.94
N VAL A 4 -3.56 -11.00 1.73
CA VAL A 4 -2.26 -10.94 2.43
C VAL A 4 -1.07 -10.97 1.44
N ALA A 5 -1.14 -11.82 0.41
CA ALA A 5 -0.09 -11.87 -0.61
C ALA A 5 0.01 -10.55 -1.40
N VAL A 6 -1.14 -9.94 -1.71
CA VAL A 6 -1.23 -8.63 -2.37
C VAL A 6 -0.69 -7.53 -1.45
N ALA A 7 -1.02 -7.57 -0.16
CA ALA A 7 -0.50 -6.64 0.84
C ALA A 7 1.03 -6.70 0.95
N GLU A 8 1.62 -7.90 1.03
CA GLU A 8 3.06 -8.08 1.08
C GLU A 8 3.76 -7.66 -0.22
N GLU A 9 3.21 -7.97 -1.41
CA GLU A 9 3.81 -7.50 -2.66
C GLU A 9 3.71 -5.97 -2.81
N THR A 10 2.62 -5.36 -2.35
CA THR A 10 2.48 -3.89 -2.30
C THR A 10 3.56 -3.29 -1.42
N ARG A 11 3.76 -3.84 -0.21
CA ARG A 11 4.82 -3.42 0.71
C ARG A 11 6.21 -3.60 0.09
N ARG A 12 6.44 -4.71 -0.63
CA ARG A 12 7.71 -4.98 -1.32
C ARG A 12 7.98 -3.95 -2.41
N LEU A 13 7.00 -3.66 -3.27
CA LEU A 13 7.10 -2.67 -4.33
C LEU A 13 7.38 -1.27 -3.76
N LEU A 14 6.65 -0.87 -2.72
CA LEU A 14 6.90 0.42 -2.06
C LEU A 14 8.32 0.48 -1.48
N ARG A 15 8.80 -0.57 -0.81
CA ARG A 15 10.17 -0.63 -0.30
C ARG A 15 11.25 -0.52 -1.38
N LEU A 16 11.01 -1.04 -2.58
CA LEU A 16 11.95 -0.90 -3.70
C LEU A 16 12.09 0.55 -4.17
N HIS A 17 11.04 1.35 -4.00
CA HIS A 17 10.98 2.75 -4.43
C HIS A 17 11.15 3.76 -3.29
N LEU A 18 11.16 3.29 -2.03
CA LEU A 18 11.49 4.10 -0.86
C LEU A 18 12.95 4.55 -0.91
N ARG A 19 13.15 5.76 -1.43
CA ARG A 19 14.38 6.53 -1.26
C ARG A 19 14.24 7.42 -0.03
N PRO A 20 15.33 8.00 0.51
CA PRO A 20 15.22 9.08 1.48
C PRO A 20 14.35 10.19 0.88
N ALA A 21 13.07 10.17 1.21
CA ALA A 21 12.08 11.06 0.66
C ALA A 21 12.14 12.38 1.42
N GLU A 22 11.99 13.48 0.70
CA GLU A 22 11.63 14.74 1.32
C GLU A 22 10.25 14.56 1.95
N VAL A 23 10.17 14.67 3.27
CA VAL A 23 8.89 14.71 3.97
C VAL A 23 8.17 15.97 3.48
N GLY A 24 6.99 15.79 2.89
CA GLY A 24 6.15 16.89 2.43
C GLY A 24 5.80 17.82 3.58
N GLY A 25 5.49 19.08 3.27
CA GLY A 25 5.15 20.09 4.30
C GLY A 25 3.92 19.77 5.16
N ASP A 26 3.15 18.75 4.78
CA ASP A 26 1.99 18.21 5.48
C ASP A 26 2.32 16.96 6.31
N GLY A 27 3.60 16.59 6.46
CA GLY A 27 4.05 15.42 7.20
C GLY A 27 3.86 14.09 6.45
N LYS A 28 3.42 14.13 5.18
CA LYS A 28 3.31 12.94 4.35
C LYS A 28 4.64 12.58 3.70
N VAL A 29 4.88 11.28 3.55
CA VAL A 29 6.01 10.75 2.80
C VAL A 29 5.59 10.63 1.34
N VAL A 30 6.28 11.34 0.44
CA VAL A 30 6.06 11.21 -1.00
C VAL A 30 7.00 10.15 -1.55
N VAL A 31 6.46 9.17 -2.27
CA VAL A 31 7.23 8.09 -2.90
C VAL A 31 7.11 8.20 -4.41
N ASP A 32 8.22 8.53 -5.06
CA ASP A 32 8.29 8.53 -6.52
C ASP A 32 8.44 7.09 -7.03
N VAL A 33 7.41 6.60 -7.71
CA VAL A 33 7.42 5.28 -8.35
C VAL A 33 7.54 5.49 -9.87
N PRO A 34 8.59 4.97 -10.54
CA PRO A 34 8.73 5.08 -11.99
C PRO A 34 7.80 4.10 -12.74
N TYR A 35 7.54 4.38 -14.02
CA TYR A 35 6.91 3.42 -14.93
C TYR A 35 7.84 2.22 -15.17
N PRO A 36 7.32 0.97 -15.22
CA PRO A 36 5.91 0.58 -15.22
C PRO A 36 5.27 0.38 -13.85
N ASP A 37 6.08 0.34 -12.79
CA ASP A 37 5.64 -0.02 -11.44
C ASP A 37 4.54 0.90 -10.91
N ALA A 38 4.56 2.18 -11.28
CA ALA A 38 3.52 3.14 -10.94
C ALA A 38 2.13 2.69 -11.39
N ALA A 39 2.01 2.17 -12.62
CA ALA A 39 0.74 1.70 -13.16
C ALA A 39 0.22 0.48 -12.39
N VAL A 40 1.12 -0.41 -11.98
CA VAL A 40 0.79 -1.60 -11.19
C VAL A 40 0.30 -1.19 -9.80
N VAL A 41 1.02 -0.27 -9.13
CA VAL A 41 0.65 0.22 -7.81
C VAL A 41 -0.70 0.94 -7.86
N THR A 42 -0.94 1.80 -8.86
CA THR A 42 -2.24 2.48 -9.01
C THR A 42 -3.39 1.49 -9.21
N ALA A 43 -3.23 0.52 -10.12
CA ALA A 43 -4.28 -0.47 -10.38
C ALA A 43 -4.59 -1.31 -9.13
N LEU A 44 -3.57 -1.65 -8.35
CA LEU A 44 -3.73 -2.38 -7.10
C LEU A 44 -4.49 -1.54 -6.07
N LEU A 45 -4.13 -0.27 -5.90
CA LEU A 45 -4.81 0.64 -4.99
C LEU A 45 -6.25 0.92 -5.39
N ASP A 46 -6.57 0.94 -6.68
CA ASP A 46 -7.95 1.06 -7.17
C ASP A 46 -8.80 -0.13 -6.74
N VAL A 47 -8.31 -1.35 -6.97
CA VAL A 47 -9.00 -2.58 -6.55
C VAL A 47 -9.10 -2.65 -5.02
N ALA A 48 -8.04 -2.27 -4.31
CA ALA A 48 -8.04 -2.24 -2.85
C ALA A 48 -9.02 -1.18 -2.31
N ALA A 49 -9.15 -0.03 -2.95
CA ALA A 49 -10.12 1.01 -2.60
C ALA A 49 -11.56 0.50 -2.79
N GLU A 50 -11.85 -0.26 -3.84
CA GLU A 50 -13.16 -0.90 -4.02
C GLU A 50 -13.47 -1.94 -2.93
N CYS A 51 -12.44 -2.59 -2.39
CA CYS A 51 -12.59 -3.68 -1.42
C CYS A 51 -12.58 -3.21 0.05
N PHE A 52 -11.73 -2.23 0.38
CA PHE A 52 -11.39 -1.82 1.75
C PHE A 52 -11.53 -0.31 1.97
N GLY A 53 -11.66 0.49 0.92
CA GLY A 53 -11.69 1.94 1.03
C GLY A 53 -12.89 2.44 1.82
N GLU A 54 -12.62 3.13 2.92
CA GLU A 54 -13.63 4.01 3.52
C GLU A 54 -13.90 5.16 2.54
N ARG A 55 -15.16 5.63 2.48
CA ARG A 55 -15.54 6.73 1.60
C ARG A 55 -14.87 8.03 2.07
N GLY A 56 -13.72 8.35 1.49
CA GLY A 56 -13.09 9.67 1.60
C GLY A 56 -13.78 10.69 0.71
N ASP A 57 -13.44 11.97 0.89
CA ASP A 57 -13.97 13.07 0.07
C ASP A 57 -13.31 13.12 -1.33
N SER A 58 -12.24 12.34 -1.52
CA SER A 58 -11.51 12.19 -2.80
C SER A 58 -11.06 10.75 -3.09
N VAL A 59 -10.72 10.50 -4.36
CA VAL A 59 -10.18 9.21 -4.83
C VAL A 59 -8.83 8.93 -4.17
N GLU A 60 -7.98 9.95 -4.06
CA GLU A 60 -6.67 9.86 -3.41
C GLU A 60 -6.79 9.48 -1.93
N GLU A 61 -7.73 10.06 -1.19
CA GLU A 61 -7.98 9.70 0.21
C GLU A 61 -8.49 8.26 0.36
N THR A 62 -9.38 7.82 -0.53
CA THR A 62 -9.90 6.44 -0.52
C THR A 62 -8.78 5.43 -0.81
N ARG A 63 -7.90 5.73 -1.78
CA ARG A 63 -6.70 4.93 -2.09
C ARG A 63 -5.72 4.91 -0.91
N GLN A 64 -5.54 6.04 -0.22
CA GLN A 64 -4.67 6.13 0.94
C GLN A 64 -5.19 5.27 2.11
N ALA A 65 -6.49 5.31 2.39
CA ALA A 65 -7.10 4.45 3.42
C ALA A 65 -6.97 2.96 3.09
N ALA A 66 -7.15 2.60 1.81
CA ALA A 66 -6.93 1.23 1.35
C ALA A 66 -5.46 0.80 1.48
N LEU A 67 -4.50 1.68 1.17
CA LEU A 67 -3.08 1.40 1.36
C LEU A 67 -2.73 1.16 2.82
N GLU A 68 -3.25 1.98 3.74
CA GLU A 68 -3.04 1.78 5.17
C GLU A 68 -3.53 0.41 5.63
N THR A 69 -4.71 0.00 5.16
CA THR A 69 -5.26 -1.33 5.45
C THR A 69 -4.37 -2.45 4.92
N LEU A 70 -3.84 -2.31 3.70
CA LEU A 70 -2.89 -3.28 3.13
C LEU A 70 -1.61 -3.38 3.95
N LEU A 71 -1.03 -2.26 4.38
CA LEU A 71 0.19 -2.27 5.20
C LEU A 71 -0.04 -2.92 6.57
N GLN A 72 -1.19 -2.66 7.20
CA GLN A 72 -1.58 -3.33 8.44
C GLN A 72 -1.71 -4.85 8.23
N LEU A 73 -2.33 -5.30 7.14
CA LEU A 73 -2.44 -6.72 6.80
C LEU A 73 -1.08 -7.39 6.57
N ALA A 74 -0.14 -6.69 5.94
CA ALA A 74 1.23 -7.15 5.72
C ALA A 74 2.01 -7.28 7.05
N GLU A 75 1.83 -6.34 7.98
CA GLU A 75 2.41 -6.43 9.32
C GLU A 75 1.82 -7.58 10.14
N LEU A 76 0.50 -7.78 10.06
CA LEU A 76 -0.17 -8.91 10.71
C LEU A 76 0.35 -10.26 10.22
N ASP A 77 0.70 -10.39 8.93
CA ASP A 77 1.32 -11.61 8.40
C ASP A 77 2.72 -11.84 8.95
N ALA A 78 3.53 -10.79 9.02
CA ALA A 78 4.89 -10.86 9.56
C ALA A 78 4.92 -11.29 11.05
N ASP A 79 3.92 -10.89 11.83
CA ASP A 79 3.75 -11.27 13.24
C ASP A 79 2.98 -12.58 13.44
N SER A 80 2.31 -13.09 12.40
CA SER A 80 1.51 -14.31 12.47
C SER A 80 2.37 -15.57 12.58
N GLN A 81 2.19 -16.31 13.67
CA GLN A 81 2.83 -17.63 13.85
C GLN A 81 2.23 -18.72 12.95
N LEU A 82 1.11 -18.44 12.27
CA LEU A 82 0.41 -19.43 11.44
C LEU A 82 1.15 -19.73 10.13
N ASN A 83 2.01 -18.82 9.67
CA ASN A 83 2.75 -18.94 8.40
C ASN A 83 4.24 -19.31 8.58
N ARG A 84 4.71 -19.62 9.80
CA ARG A 84 6.03 -20.24 10.03
C ARG A 84 5.93 -21.75 9.80
N ARG A 85 6.05 -22.20 8.55
CA ARG A 85 6.30 -23.59 8.20
C ARG A 85 7.56 -23.72 7.38
#